data_AF-A0A8I0GBB9-F1
#
_entry.id   AF-A0A8I0GBB9-F1
#
_cell.length_a   1.000
_cell.length_b   1.000
_cell.length_c   1.000
_cell.angle_alpha   90.00
_cell.angle_beta   90.00
_cell.angle_gamma   90.00
#
_symmetry.space_group_name_H-M   'P 1'
#
loop_
_entity.id
_entity.type
_entity.pdbx_description
1 polymer ?
#
loop_
_entity_poly.entity_id
_entity_poly.type
_entity_poly.pdbx_seq_one_letter_code
_entity_poly.pdbx_strand_id
1 'polypeptide(L)'
;MKFEAVSADTSEKLITHTRDLFDTSRVKVFTTPPSLAFDRAVAYALPTPEGTHYGVTIPITGAVRISNFTVIFSPDGQVSNYAETHTKKTDDGFINIAQWINGGKSLEKTAYVGDLDFDAPGGNSTPSFPLDRSWQKAVACLAAVLGVSSGVAAVVLSLCGGSCAVPEPTFSKAVCAACVGGIVTLGGASITGVVKCFGYW
;
A
#
# COMPACT_ATOMS: atom_id res chain seq x y z
N MET A 1 11.45 11.75 -0.13
CA MET A 1 10.65 11.42 -1.33
C MET A 1 9.18 11.85 -1.14
N LYS A 2 8.88 13.14 -1.30
CA LYS A 2 7.48 13.60 -1.21
C LYS A 2 6.67 12.98 -2.35
N PHE A 3 5.39 12.73 -2.08
CA PHE A 3 4.43 12.38 -3.11
C PHE A 3 4.10 13.67 -3.81
N GLU A 4 4.49 13.75 -5.06
CA GLU A 4 4.00 14.79 -5.93
C GLU A 4 2.86 14.16 -6.70
N ALA A 5 1.68 14.74 -6.53
CA ALA A 5 0.59 14.50 -7.45
C ALA A 5 1.16 14.75 -8.85
N VAL A 6 1.09 13.73 -9.70
CA VAL A 6 1.50 13.89 -11.08
C VAL A 6 0.45 14.74 -11.79
N SER A 7 0.84 15.38 -12.90
CA SER A 7 -0.12 16.10 -13.74
C SER A 7 -1.23 15.14 -14.22
N ALA A 8 -2.41 15.67 -14.53
CA ALA A 8 -3.53 14.87 -15.02
C ALA A 8 -3.15 14.03 -16.26
N ASP A 9 -2.41 14.61 -17.20
CA ASP A 9 -1.89 13.92 -18.40
C ASP A 9 -0.95 12.76 -18.05
N THR A 10 -0.02 12.96 -17.11
CA THR A 10 0.88 11.90 -16.64
C THR A 10 0.11 10.81 -15.90
N SER A 11 -0.88 11.19 -15.07
CA SER A 11 -1.75 10.25 -14.38
C SER A 11 -2.51 9.37 -15.36
N GLU A 12 -3.12 9.97 -16.39
CA GLU A 12 -3.89 9.25 -17.41
C GLU A 12 -3.02 8.28 -18.20
N LYS A 13 -1.82 8.70 -18.60
CA LYS A 13 -0.83 7.84 -19.28
C LYS A 13 -0.41 6.65 -18.42
N LEU A 14 -0.10 6.88 -17.15
CA LEU A 14 0.30 5.83 -16.23
C LEU A 14 -0.83 4.84 -15.98
N ILE A 15 -2.05 5.31 -15.72
CA ILE A 15 -3.23 4.44 -15.51
C ILE A 15 -3.54 3.63 -16.77
N THR A 16 -3.47 4.25 -17.94
CA THR A 16 -3.66 3.56 -19.24
C THR A 16 -2.59 2.49 -19.45
N HIS A 17 -1.32 2.83 -19.23
CA HIS A 17 -0.23 1.85 -19.32
C HIS A 17 -0.40 0.71 -18.30
N THR A 18 -0.85 1.01 -17.08
CA THR A 18 -1.18 -0.04 -16.11
C THR A 18 -2.29 -0.95 -16.64
N ARG A 19 -3.37 -0.41 -17.20
CA ARG A 19 -4.44 -1.22 -17.82
C ARG A 19 -3.92 -2.10 -18.95
N ASP A 20 -3.06 -1.58 -19.82
CA ASP A 20 -2.44 -2.37 -20.90
C ASP A 20 -1.60 -3.53 -20.35
N LEU A 21 -0.88 -3.35 -19.24
CA LEU A 21 -0.12 -4.42 -18.59
C LEU A 21 -1.04 -5.57 -18.11
N PHE A 22 -2.24 -5.24 -17.65
CA PHE A 22 -3.27 -6.21 -17.29
C PHE A 22 -3.82 -6.94 -18.51
N ASP A 23 -4.28 -6.19 -19.51
CA ASP A 23 -4.95 -6.74 -20.69
C ASP A 23 -3.99 -7.62 -21.51
N THR A 24 -2.69 -7.32 -21.48
CA THR A 24 -1.63 -8.10 -22.12
C THR A 24 -1.02 -9.19 -21.24
N SER A 25 -1.52 -9.40 -20.01
CA SER A 25 -1.01 -10.40 -19.05
C SER A 25 0.48 -10.27 -18.73
N ARG A 26 1.03 -9.05 -18.79
CA ARG A 26 2.43 -8.74 -18.42
C ARG A 26 2.64 -8.65 -16.91
N VAL A 27 1.56 -8.54 -16.15
CA VAL A 27 1.53 -8.67 -14.69
C VAL A 27 0.64 -9.84 -14.31
N LYS A 28 1.05 -10.61 -13.30
CA LYS A 28 0.26 -11.72 -12.76
C LYS A 28 -0.60 -11.19 -11.62
N VAL A 29 -1.90 -11.12 -11.83
CA VAL A 29 -2.87 -10.61 -10.84
C VAL A 29 -3.86 -11.70 -10.49
N PHE A 30 -4.25 -11.76 -9.22
CA PHE A 30 -5.17 -12.73 -8.66
C PHE A 30 -6.62 -12.20 -8.60
N THR A 31 -6.81 -10.88 -8.62
CA THR A 31 -8.09 -10.20 -8.83
C THR A 31 -8.47 -10.16 -10.31
N THR A 32 -9.72 -10.51 -10.61
CA THR A 32 -10.26 -10.42 -11.97
C THR A 32 -10.73 -8.98 -12.32
N PRO A 33 -10.64 -8.55 -13.59
CA PRO A 33 -10.89 -7.17 -14.04
C PRO A 33 -12.22 -6.46 -13.69
N PRO A 34 -13.38 -7.09 -13.42
CA PRO A 34 -14.51 -6.30 -12.91
C PRO A 34 -14.28 -5.76 -11.49
N SER A 35 -13.26 -6.28 -10.80
CA SER A 35 -12.97 -5.95 -9.41
C SER A 35 -11.90 -4.87 -9.25
N LEU A 36 -11.23 -4.41 -10.32
CA LEU A 36 -10.24 -3.33 -10.24
C LEU A 36 -10.86 -1.99 -10.66
N ALA A 37 -10.99 -1.07 -9.71
CA ALA A 37 -11.58 0.25 -9.94
C ALA A 37 -10.57 1.23 -10.55
N PHE A 38 -10.23 1.05 -11.82
CA PHE A 38 -9.31 1.94 -12.54
C PHE A 38 -9.76 3.41 -12.58
N ASP A 39 -11.07 3.67 -12.51
CA ASP A 39 -11.68 4.99 -12.39
C ASP A 39 -11.34 5.68 -11.06
N ARG A 40 -10.98 4.90 -10.03
CA ARG A 40 -10.52 5.37 -8.71
C ARG A 40 -9.02 5.18 -8.51
N ALA A 41 -8.27 4.94 -9.59
CA ALA A 41 -6.84 4.78 -9.51
C ALA A 41 -6.14 6.10 -9.16
N VAL A 42 -5.06 6.00 -8.39
CA VAL A 42 -4.23 7.15 -7.99
C VAL A 42 -2.82 6.93 -8.50
N ALA A 43 -2.34 7.86 -9.33
CA ALA A 43 -0.95 7.89 -9.78
C ALA A 43 -0.12 8.90 -8.96
N TYR A 44 1.16 8.60 -8.76
CA TYR A 44 2.03 9.42 -7.95
C TYR A 44 3.50 9.29 -8.36
N ALA A 45 4.30 10.33 -8.08
CA ALA A 45 5.73 10.31 -8.29
C ALA A 45 6.50 9.89 -7.02
N LEU A 46 7.59 9.17 -7.23
CA LEU A 46 8.55 8.68 -6.25
C LEU A 46 9.97 9.15 -6.63
N PRO A 47 10.36 10.38 -6.27
CA PRO A 47 11.68 10.90 -6.60
C PRO A 47 12.77 10.15 -5.83
N THR A 48 13.72 9.52 -6.53
CA THR A 48 14.91 8.88 -5.93
C THR A 48 16.20 9.55 -6.42
N PRO A 49 17.36 9.33 -5.79
CA PRO A 49 18.64 9.82 -6.29
C PRO A 49 18.98 9.35 -7.71
N GLU A 50 18.43 8.20 -8.14
CA GLU A 50 18.67 7.57 -9.43
C GLU A 50 17.65 7.99 -10.50
N GLY A 51 16.58 8.70 -10.11
CA GLY A 51 15.53 9.19 -10.99
C GLY A 51 14.14 9.11 -10.37
N THR A 52 13.14 9.62 -11.09
CA THR A 52 11.76 9.58 -10.60
C THR A 52 11.11 8.26 -10.99
N HIS A 53 10.79 7.45 -9.99
CA HIS A 53 9.87 6.33 -10.15
C HIS A 53 8.43 6.83 -10.13
N TYR A 54 7.50 6.06 -10.68
CA TYR A 54 6.07 6.36 -10.62
C TYR A 54 5.32 5.20 -10.03
N GLY A 55 4.25 5.45 -9.29
CA GLY A 55 3.36 4.41 -8.81
C GLY A 55 1.92 4.65 -9.22
N VAL A 56 1.20 3.56 -9.45
CA VAL A 56 -0.25 3.57 -9.72
C VAL A 56 -0.91 2.58 -8.76
N THR A 57 -1.79 3.08 -7.91
CA THR A 57 -2.59 2.28 -6.98
C THR A 57 -4.02 2.21 -7.48
N ILE A 58 -4.58 1.01 -7.58
CA ILE A 58 -5.93 0.71 -8.04
C ILE A 58 -6.69 0.00 -6.91
N PRO A 59 -7.77 0.59 -6.38
CA PRO A 59 -8.59 -0.07 -5.37
C PRO A 59 -9.29 -1.32 -5.92
N ILE A 60 -9.47 -2.34 -5.07
CA ILE A 60 -10.28 -3.52 -5.38
C ILE A 60 -11.74 -3.29 -4.91
N THR A 61 -12.72 -3.43 -5.79
CA THR A 61 -14.15 -3.30 -5.46
C THR A 61 -14.66 -4.51 -4.68
N GLY A 62 -15.64 -4.28 -3.78
CA GLY A 62 -16.22 -5.34 -2.95
C GLY A 62 -15.30 -5.89 -1.85
N ALA A 63 -14.16 -5.25 -1.61
CA ALA A 63 -13.20 -5.61 -0.57
C ALA A 63 -13.01 -4.49 0.45
N VAL A 64 -12.35 -4.79 1.57
CA VAL A 64 -11.97 -3.76 2.56
C VAL A 64 -11.06 -2.73 1.88
N ARG A 65 -11.19 -1.45 2.23
CA ARG A 65 -10.52 -0.32 1.55
C ARG A 65 -9.01 -0.44 1.41
N ILE A 66 -8.35 -1.23 2.26
CA ILE A 66 -6.91 -1.50 2.17
C ILE A 66 -6.56 -2.53 1.08
N SER A 67 -7.54 -3.11 0.41
CA SER A 67 -7.35 -4.04 -0.71
C SER A 67 -7.13 -3.27 -2.00
N ASN A 68 -5.99 -3.51 -2.63
CA ASN A 68 -5.55 -2.74 -3.79
C ASN A 68 -4.55 -3.54 -4.62
N PHE A 69 -4.34 -3.06 -5.83
CA PHE A 69 -3.22 -3.42 -6.67
C PHE A 69 -2.36 -2.18 -6.93
N THR A 70 -1.06 -2.28 -6.71
CA THR A 70 -0.13 -1.16 -6.88
C THR A 70 1.00 -1.58 -7.83
N VAL A 71 1.26 -0.80 -8.87
CA VAL A 71 2.40 -0.96 -9.79
C VAL A 71 3.38 0.17 -9.56
N ILE A 72 4.67 -0.15 -9.55
CA ILE A 72 5.77 0.82 -9.55
C ILE A 72 6.51 0.71 -10.89
N PHE A 73 6.69 1.87 -11.51
CA PHE A 73 7.47 2.08 -12.72
C PHE A 73 8.85 2.66 -12.37
N SER A 74 9.89 2.17 -13.03
CA SER A 74 11.22 2.79 -13.02
C SER A 74 11.27 4.06 -13.85
N PRO A 75 12.32 4.89 -13.73
CA PRO A 75 12.46 6.14 -14.48
C PRO A 75 12.43 5.96 -16.01
N ASP A 76 12.76 4.77 -16.50
CA ASP A 76 12.69 4.37 -17.90
C ASP A 76 11.28 3.90 -18.35
N GLY A 77 10.30 3.93 -17.44
CA GLY A 77 8.92 3.53 -17.70
C GLY A 77 8.67 2.02 -17.69
N GLN A 78 9.66 1.20 -17.32
CA GLN A 78 9.48 -0.25 -17.14
C GLN A 78 8.81 -0.56 -15.79
N VAL A 79 8.14 -1.70 -15.69
CA VAL A 79 7.61 -2.18 -14.41
C VAL A 79 8.78 -2.63 -13.54
N SER A 80 9.02 -1.94 -12.43
CA SER A 80 10.07 -2.31 -11.48
C SER A 80 9.54 -3.25 -10.40
N ASN A 81 8.27 -3.08 -10.00
CA ASN A 81 7.61 -3.92 -9.00
C ASN A 81 6.09 -3.79 -9.08
N TYR A 82 5.36 -4.78 -8.59
CA TYR A 82 3.94 -4.64 -8.32
C TYR A 82 3.53 -5.46 -7.10
N ALA A 83 2.56 -4.95 -6.36
CA ALA A 83 2.00 -5.61 -5.19
C ALA A 83 0.48 -5.67 -5.29
N GLU A 84 -0.08 -6.81 -4.93
CA GLU A 84 -1.52 -7.03 -4.83
C GLU A 84 -1.84 -7.39 -3.39
N THR A 85 -2.76 -6.67 -2.77
CA THR A 85 -3.17 -6.90 -1.38
C THR A 85 -4.66 -7.14 -1.34
N HIS A 86 -5.07 -8.28 -0.79
CA HIS A 86 -6.45 -8.65 -0.55
C HIS A 86 -6.70 -8.65 0.94
N THR A 87 -7.69 -7.90 1.40
CA THR A 87 -8.13 -7.92 2.79
C THR A 87 -9.61 -8.23 2.85
N LYS A 88 -9.96 -9.27 3.61
CA LYS A 88 -11.33 -9.71 3.84
C LYS A 88 -11.61 -9.76 5.34
N LYS A 89 -12.64 -9.04 5.80
CA LYS A 89 -13.21 -9.23 7.14
C LYS A 89 -13.90 -10.58 7.22
N THR A 90 -13.75 -11.27 8.34
CA THR A 90 -14.50 -12.46 8.71
C THR A 90 -15.51 -12.12 9.82
N ASP A 91 -16.49 -12.98 10.02
CA ASP A 91 -17.64 -12.71 10.90
C ASP A 91 -17.26 -12.53 12.39
N ASP A 92 -16.08 -13.02 12.81
CA ASP A 92 -15.62 -12.98 14.21
C ASP A 92 -14.64 -11.83 14.54
N GLY A 93 -14.66 -10.73 13.78
CA GLY A 93 -13.75 -9.60 14.01
C GLY A 93 -12.29 -9.86 13.62
N PHE A 94 -12.03 -10.91 12.84
CA PHE A 94 -10.73 -11.12 12.21
C PHE A 94 -10.70 -10.56 10.79
N ILE A 95 -9.49 -10.33 10.29
CA ILE A 95 -9.22 -10.10 8.87
C ILE A 95 -8.25 -11.15 8.36
N ASN A 96 -8.51 -11.61 7.14
CA ASN A 96 -7.56 -12.36 6.34
C ASN A 96 -6.92 -11.41 5.36
N ILE A 97 -5.58 -11.37 5.37
CA ILE A 97 -4.80 -10.54 4.49
C ILE A 97 -3.89 -11.46 3.69
N ALA A 98 -4.00 -11.38 2.37
CA ALA A 98 -3.11 -12.03 1.45
C ALA A 98 -2.42 -10.97 0.60
N GLN A 99 -1.11 -11.09 0.44
CA GLN A 99 -0.33 -10.18 -0.38
C GLN A 99 0.55 -10.97 -1.35
N TRP A 100 0.59 -10.47 -2.58
CA TRP A 100 1.48 -10.94 -3.62
C TRP A 100 2.39 -9.80 -4.05
N ILE A 101 3.67 -10.12 -4.25
CA ILE A 101 4.67 -9.21 -4.80
C ILE A 101 5.20 -9.87 -6.06
N ASN A 102 5.17 -9.15 -7.18
CA ASN A 102 5.55 -9.67 -8.50
C ASN A 102 4.89 -11.02 -8.85
N GLY A 103 3.63 -11.20 -8.43
CA GLY A 103 2.85 -12.42 -8.69
C GLY A 103 3.19 -13.62 -7.81
N GLY A 104 4.18 -13.50 -6.91
CA GLY A 104 4.50 -14.48 -5.88
C GLY A 104 3.81 -14.15 -4.57
N LYS A 105 3.19 -15.14 -3.90
CA LYS A 105 2.58 -14.92 -2.58
C LYS A 105 3.69 -14.56 -1.59
N SER A 106 3.63 -13.35 -1.04
CA SER A 106 4.61 -12.85 -0.07
C SER A 106 4.11 -12.98 1.35
N LEU A 107 2.80 -12.88 1.57
CA LEU A 107 2.20 -12.91 2.89
C LEU A 107 0.80 -13.53 2.81
N GLU A 108 0.48 -14.33 3.81
CA GLU A 108 -0.88 -14.71 4.13
C GLU A 108 -1.00 -14.75 5.64
N LYS A 109 -1.90 -13.93 6.20
CA LYS A 109 -2.02 -13.76 7.64
C LYS A 109 -3.47 -13.51 8.04
N THR A 110 -3.88 -14.15 9.11
CA THR A 110 -5.11 -13.84 9.83
C THR A 110 -4.77 -13.03 11.07
N ALA A 111 -5.48 -11.92 11.29
CA ALA A 111 -5.27 -11.05 12.44
C ALA A 111 -6.61 -10.65 13.06
N TYR A 112 -6.70 -10.69 14.39
CA TYR A 112 -7.86 -10.17 15.11
C TYR A 112 -7.80 -8.63 15.09
N VAL A 113 -8.87 -8.01 14.61
CA VAL A 113 -9.00 -6.55 14.51
C VAL A 113 -10.26 -6.03 15.21
N GLY A 114 -11.09 -6.91 15.75
CA GLY A 114 -12.36 -6.56 16.39
C GLY A 114 -13.23 -5.70 15.48
N ASP A 115 -13.80 -4.64 16.05
CA ASP A 115 -14.66 -3.68 15.34
C ASP A 115 -13.87 -2.59 14.61
N LEU A 116 -12.60 -2.83 14.27
CA LEU A 116 -11.81 -1.86 13.52
C LEU A 116 -12.51 -1.47 12.23
N ASP A 117 -12.84 -0.19 12.16
CA ASP A 117 -13.35 0.43 10.96
C ASP A 117 -12.17 0.94 10.12
N PHE A 118 -12.01 0.34 8.93
CA PHE A 118 -10.97 0.71 7.96
C PHE A 118 -11.36 1.96 7.15
N ASP A 119 -12.62 2.39 7.26
CA ASP A 119 -13.19 3.54 6.57
C ASP A 119 -13.35 4.75 7.48
N ALA A 120 -13.29 4.57 8.80
CA ALA A 120 -13.39 5.66 9.77
C ALA A 120 -12.11 6.54 9.80
N PRO A 121 -12.23 7.87 9.60
CA PRO A 121 -11.13 8.79 9.87
C PRO A 121 -10.89 8.90 11.39
N GLY A 122 -9.63 8.85 11.81
CA GLY A 122 -9.19 9.18 13.18
C GLY A 122 -10.02 8.58 14.32
N GLY A 123 -9.84 7.29 14.61
CA GLY A 123 -10.43 6.62 15.77
C GLY A 123 -9.39 6.16 16.80
N ASN A 124 -9.72 6.23 18.10
CA ASN A 124 -8.94 5.65 19.21
C ASN A 124 -9.17 4.13 19.31
N SER A 125 -8.91 3.40 18.23
CA SER A 125 -9.01 1.94 18.23
C SER A 125 -7.64 1.37 18.56
N THR A 126 -7.36 1.19 19.85
CA THR A 126 -6.07 0.64 20.31
C THR A 126 -5.92 -0.79 19.82
N PRO A 127 -4.90 -1.11 19.01
CA PRO A 127 -4.68 -2.47 18.54
C PRO A 127 -4.41 -3.41 19.72
N SER A 128 -5.08 -4.56 19.76
CA SER A 128 -4.86 -5.62 20.78
C SER A 128 -3.63 -6.49 20.45
N PHE A 129 -2.55 -5.90 19.95
CA PHE A 129 -1.29 -6.60 19.72
C PHE A 129 -0.30 -6.22 20.83
N PRO A 130 0.50 -7.15 21.39
CA PRO A 130 1.60 -6.80 22.28
C PRO A 130 2.65 -6.02 21.49
N LEU A 131 2.59 -4.69 21.56
CA LEU A 131 3.50 -3.79 20.86
C LEU A 131 4.63 -3.38 21.79
N ASP A 132 5.87 -3.60 21.37
CA ASP A 132 7.01 -2.99 22.04
C ASP A 132 6.99 -1.46 21.85
N ARG A 133 7.82 -0.72 22.61
CA ARG A 133 7.88 0.74 22.52
C ARG A 133 8.28 1.26 21.13
N SER A 134 8.94 0.44 20.30
CA SER A 134 9.36 0.83 18.96
C SER A 134 8.17 0.79 17.99
N TRP A 135 7.36 -0.27 18.06
CA TRP A 135 6.12 -0.41 17.31
C TRP A 135 5.09 0.64 17.70
N GLN A 136 4.93 0.95 18.99
CA GLN A 136 3.98 1.98 19.42
C GLN A 136 4.28 3.35 18.80
N LYS A 137 5.58 3.71 18.68
CA LYS A 137 6.01 4.94 18.00
C LYS A 137 5.72 4.90 16.50
N ALA A 138 6.00 3.77 15.86
CA ALA A 138 5.72 3.58 14.44
C ALA A 138 4.21 3.67 14.14
N VAL A 139 3.37 3.00 14.94
CA VAL A 139 1.90 3.06 14.84
C VAL A 139 1.38 4.47 15.03
N ALA A 140 1.85 5.20 16.05
CA ALA A 140 1.41 6.57 16.29
C ALA A 140 1.79 7.50 15.13
N CYS A 141 3.01 7.35 14.60
CA CYS A 141 3.45 8.11 13.43
C CYS A 141 2.59 7.77 12.19
N LEU A 142 2.33 6.48 11.94
CA LEU A 142 1.50 6.02 10.83
C LEU A 142 0.08 6.54 10.94
N ALA A 143 -0.53 6.46 12.12
CA ALA A 143 -1.87 6.99 12.37
C ALA A 143 -1.94 8.49 12.08
N ALA A 144 -0.96 9.26 12.53
CA ALA A 144 -0.89 10.70 12.31
C ALA A 144 -0.67 11.05 10.82
N VAL A 145 0.22 10.33 10.14
CA VAL A 145 0.56 10.59 8.74
C VAL A 145 -0.56 10.15 7.81
N LEU A 146 -1.17 9.00 8.05
CA LEU A 146 -2.25 8.45 7.24
C LEU A 146 -3.63 9.01 7.62
N GLY A 147 -3.77 9.72 8.75
CA GLY A 147 -5.07 10.20 9.23
C GLY A 147 -6.04 9.07 9.61
N VAL A 148 -5.51 7.88 9.89
CA VAL A 148 -6.29 6.67 10.22
C VAL A 148 -6.25 6.36 11.71
N SER A 149 -7.12 5.46 12.17
CA SER A 149 -7.07 4.95 13.54
C SER A 149 -5.74 4.22 13.83
N SER A 150 -5.32 4.20 15.09
CA SER A 150 -4.10 3.49 15.52
C SER A 150 -4.15 1.99 15.21
N GLY A 151 -5.33 1.37 15.24
CA GLY A 151 -5.50 -0.03 14.85
C GLY A 151 -5.33 -0.27 13.36
N VAL A 152 -5.84 0.60 12.48
CA VAL A 152 -5.55 0.53 11.03
C VAL A 152 -4.05 0.74 10.81
N ALA A 153 -3.45 1.72 11.47
CA ALA A 153 -2.01 1.96 11.40
C ALA A 153 -1.16 0.75 11.87
N ALA A 154 -1.62 -0.01 12.87
CA ALA A 154 -0.94 -1.24 13.29
C ALA A 154 -1.10 -2.38 12.30
N VAL A 155 -2.26 -2.50 11.64
CA VAL A 155 -2.43 -3.45 10.53
C VAL A 155 -1.47 -3.10 9.40
N VAL A 156 -1.41 -1.82 9.01
CA VAL A 156 -0.45 -1.30 8.02
C VAL A 156 0.99 -1.60 8.42
N LEU A 157 1.36 -1.34 9.68
CA LEU A 157 2.69 -1.65 10.19
C LEU A 157 2.99 -3.14 10.12
N SER A 158 2.01 -4.00 10.42
CA SER A 158 2.20 -5.44 10.35
C SER A 158 2.35 -5.97 8.91
N LEU A 159 1.72 -5.30 7.94
CA LEU A 159 1.76 -5.66 6.52
C LEU A 159 3.02 -5.17 5.85
N CYS A 160 3.32 -3.88 6.00
CA CYS A 160 4.43 -3.25 5.31
C CYS A 160 5.70 -3.22 6.16
N GLY A 161 5.63 -3.53 7.45
CA GLY A 161 6.77 -3.49 8.36
C GLY A 161 7.91 -4.37 7.89
N GLY A 162 7.65 -5.61 7.46
CA GLY A 162 8.69 -6.48 6.91
C GLY A 162 9.36 -5.89 5.66
N SER A 163 8.55 -5.38 4.72
CA SER A 163 9.03 -4.77 3.47
C SER A 163 9.75 -3.44 3.67
N CYS A 164 9.38 -2.69 4.72
CA CYS A 164 9.93 -1.37 5.03
C CYS A 164 11.03 -1.38 6.09
N ALA A 165 11.27 -2.52 6.76
CA ALA A 165 12.26 -2.66 7.83
C ALA A 165 13.65 -3.08 7.36
N VAL A 166 13.82 -3.43 6.08
CA VAL A 166 15.12 -3.86 5.54
C VAL A 166 15.89 -2.64 5.01
N PRO A 167 17.02 -2.26 5.63
CA PRO A 167 17.90 -1.24 5.07
C PRO A 167 18.64 -1.83 3.86
N GLU A 168 18.24 -1.43 2.65
CA GLU A 168 18.83 -1.77 1.35
C GLU A 168 18.72 -3.26 0.94
N PRO A 169 18.56 -3.59 -0.37
CA PRO A 169 18.74 -2.77 -1.57
C PRO A 169 17.52 -1.94 -2.02
N THR A 170 17.68 -1.13 -3.08
CA THR A 170 16.66 -0.32 -3.78
C THR A 170 15.35 -1.08 -4.09
N PHE A 171 15.44 -2.39 -4.31
CA PHE A 171 14.29 -3.27 -4.46
C PHE A 171 13.37 -3.24 -3.24
N SER A 172 13.92 -3.30 -2.03
CA SER A 172 13.16 -3.23 -0.77
C SER A 172 12.42 -1.90 -0.64
N LYS A 173 12.99 -0.81 -1.18
CA LYS A 173 12.36 0.52 -1.22
C LYS A 173 11.15 0.52 -2.16
N ALA A 174 11.27 -0.09 -3.34
CA ALA A 174 10.16 -0.25 -4.27
C ALA A 174 9.08 -1.18 -3.71
N VAL A 175 9.44 -2.26 -3.01
CA VAL A 175 8.48 -3.15 -2.33
C VAL A 175 7.75 -2.40 -1.21
N CYS A 176 8.48 -1.66 -0.37
CA CYS A 176 7.89 -0.83 0.68
C CYS A 176 6.95 0.23 0.10
N ALA A 177 7.37 0.91 -0.97
CA ALA A 177 6.56 1.89 -1.67
C ALA A 177 5.32 1.27 -2.33
N ALA A 178 5.41 0.04 -2.85
CA ALA A 178 4.27 -0.69 -3.40
C ALA A 178 3.27 -1.10 -2.29
N CYS A 179 3.76 -1.60 -1.16
CA CYS A 179 2.92 -1.96 -0.01
C CYS A 179 2.21 -0.74 0.58
N VAL A 180 2.96 0.35 0.80
CA VAL A 180 2.43 1.58 1.38
C VAL A 180 1.60 2.37 0.36
N GLY A 181 1.96 2.35 -0.92
CA GLY A 181 1.23 3.04 -2.00
C GLY A 181 -0.23 2.65 -2.07
N GLY A 182 -0.53 1.39 -1.77
CA GLY A 182 -1.88 0.89 -1.57
C GLY A 182 -2.69 1.66 -0.51
N ILE A 183 -2.03 2.00 0.59
CA ILE A 183 -2.61 2.51 1.84
C ILE A 183 -2.63 4.05 1.85
N VAL A 184 -1.79 4.72 1.08
CA VAL A 184 -1.74 6.19 1.02
C VAL A 184 -3.02 6.78 0.43
N THR A 185 -3.73 6.00 -0.38
CA THR A 185 -5.07 6.33 -0.88
C THR A 185 -6.13 6.45 0.24
N LEU A 186 -5.83 5.98 1.46
CA LEU A 186 -6.73 6.09 2.61
C LEU A 186 -6.81 7.51 3.17
N GLY A 187 -5.73 8.31 3.09
CA GLY A 187 -5.65 9.57 3.84
C GLY A 187 -4.83 10.70 3.24
N GLY A 188 -4.43 10.62 1.96
CA GLY A 188 -3.71 11.72 1.29
C GLY A 188 -2.30 11.98 1.86
N ALA A 189 -1.74 10.98 2.55
CA ALA A 189 -0.45 11.08 3.20
C ALA A 189 0.72 11.14 2.21
N SER A 190 1.90 11.55 2.69
CA SER A 190 3.14 11.35 1.92
C SER A 190 3.80 10.02 2.30
N ILE A 191 4.19 9.16 1.33
CA ILE A 191 4.93 7.93 1.65
C ILE A 191 6.22 8.23 2.39
N THR A 192 6.90 9.37 2.17
CA THR A 192 8.05 9.71 3.02
C THR A 192 7.67 9.83 4.48
N GLY A 193 6.52 10.43 4.80
CA GLY A 193 6.02 10.44 6.16
C GLY A 193 5.80 9.01 6.66
N VAL A 194 5.15 8.19 5.85
CA VAL A 194 4.81 6.81 6.19
C VAL A 194 6.06 5.94 6.39
N VAL A 195 7.00 5.99 5.46
CA VAL A 195 8.29 5.28 5.47
C VAL A 195 9.15 5.72 6.64
N LYS A 196 9.17 7.01 6.97
CA LYS A 196 9.86 7.51 8.17
C LYS A 196 9.28 6.94 9.45
N CYS A 197 7.99 6.63 9.48
CA CYS A 197 7.37 6.00 10.65
C CYS A 197 7.90 4.59 10.91
N PHE A 198 8.41 3.89 9.90
CA PHE A 198 9.01 2.57 10.08
C PHE A 198 10.42 2.61 10.66
N GLY A 199 11.06 3.79 10.76
CA GLY A 199 12.30 3.98 11.53
C GLY A 199 13.61 3.58 10.85
N TYR A 200 13.63 3.31 9.54
CA TYR A 200 14.82 2.81 8.81
C TYR A 200 15.40 3.77 7.76
N TRP A 201 15.29 5.09 7.97
CA TRP A 201 15.70 6.09 6.97
C TRP A 201 16.20 7.40 7.59
#